data_AF-A0A0G3GSN7-F1
#
_entry.id   AF-A0A0G3GSN7-F1
#
_cell.length_a   1.000
_cell.length_b   1.000
_cell.length_c   1.000
_cell.angle_alpha   90.00
_cell.angle_beta   90.00
_cell.angle_gamma   90.00
#
_symmetry.space_group_name_H-M   'P 1'
#
loop_
_entity.id
_entity.type
_entity.pdbx_description
1 polymer ?
#
loop_
_entity_poly.entity_id
_entity_poly.type
_entity_poly.pdbx_seq_one_letter_code
_entity_poly.pdbx_strand_id
1 'polypeptide(L)'
;MKRILVAVITIMFALLGLPQASAATVDVTVYSQSGELSDGDRSFLTTETAKLQFPEQVKHVHYVLLTTNDSKFNDTVEKFAKSEHPDWVSSDQKKWAPGVLIVAVGLDPRRNGIYCGDDVCAALNLDGNSHLEKSLDAGKDSFKSGRYAAGLFAMTKASLEESSGIGGWIAGGMAALGGFIALIATPIVIRRNKIKKARENFDYISKHYADVAQRFSEIDIMAHNLSSPLADEKLRREFNEVKSQFLSVHELQQRIPDLAGAADGVFAKYAKDIGKMKDATEKMKTAATNIETLSNMERGDETVRRNELSRIRVDLREATLKTQAHYLEGQRLVDLTETIDVHSPEFMNTFARLLDDTALFFKLVAEEQKLKGQEKGSVPRIYESGWAPGYGYHSYVSFTLMNTWHDDAIQAESSSSSVDSSYSSGFSGGGGSSSW
;
A
#
# COMPACT_ATOMS: atom_id res chain seq x y z
N MET A 1 2.37 8.91 -82.79
CA MET A 1 2.98 8.97 -81.44
C MET A 1 1.92 8.66 -80.41
N LYS A 2 2.13 7.57 -79.67
CA LYS A 2 1.26 6.99 -78.64
C LYS A 2 1.42 7.77 -77.33
N ARG A 3 0.34 7.95 -76.56
CA ARG A 3 0.41 8.29 -75.12
C ARG A 3 -0.35 7.21 -74.36
N ILE A 4 0.39 6.47 -73.54
CA ILE A 4 -0.07 5.38 -72.68
C ILE A 4 -0.64 6.01 -71.41
N LEU A 5 -1.88 5.68 -71.08
CA LEU A 5 -2.56 6.05 -69.85
C LEU A 5 -2.42 4.87 -68.86
N VAL A 6 -1.76 5.09 -67.74
CA VAL A 6 -1.75 4.18 -66.58
C VAL A 6 -2.64 4.84 -65.53
N ALA A 7 -3.79 4.23 -65.23
CA ALA A 7 -4.67 4.63 -64.14
C ALA A 7 -4.65 3.54 -63.07
N VAL A 8 -4.26 3.97 -61.87
CA VAL A 8 -4.04 3.18 -60.65
C VAL A 8 -5.39 2.81 -60.02
N ILE A 9 -5.48 1.57 -59.55
CA ILE A 9 -6.61 0.98 -58.83
C ILE A 9 -6.65 1.55 -57.40
N THR A 10 -7.74 2.22 -57.04
CA THR A 10 -8.01 2.64 -55.66
C THR A 10 -8.93 1.61 -54.99
N ILE A 11 -8.40 0.90 -53.99
CA ILE A 11 -9.14 -0.07 -53.18
C ILE A 11 -9.98 0.68 -52.14
N MET A 12 -11.29 0.41 -52.15
CA MET A 12 -12.31 0.98 -51.28
C MET A 12 -12.40 0.11 -50.01
N PHE A 13 -11.93 0.62 -48.87
CA PHE A 13 -12.16 0.01 -47.56
C PHE A 13 -13.43 0.63 -46.95
N ALA A 14 -14.52 -0.14 -46.93
CA ALA A 14 -15.71 0.19 -46.15
C ALA A 14 -15.41 -0.05 -44.66
N LEU A 15 -15.20 1.03 -43.90
CA LEU A 15 -15.23 0.98 -42.44
C LEU A 15 -16.70 1.05 -41.99
N LEU A 16 -17.18 -0.07 -41.43
CA LEU A 16 -18.32 -0.10 -40.54
C LEU A 16 -18.01 0.78 -39.32
N GLY A 17 -18.69 1.92 -39.20
CA GLY A 17 -18.64 2.77 -38.02
C GLY A 17 -19.36 2.08 -36.87
N LEU A 18 -18.60 1.55 -35.91
CA LEU A 18 -19.13 1.31 -34.57
C LEU A 18 -19.41 2.67 -33.91
N PRO A 19 -20.51 2.84 -33.16
CA PRO A 19 -20.74 4.07 -32.42
C PRO A 19 -19.63 4.17 -31.36
N GLN A 20 -18.77 5.17 -31.48
CA GLN A 20 -17.96 5.60 -30.34
C GLN A 20 -18.93 6.15 -29.30
N ALA A 21 -19.09 5.44 -28.19
CA ALA A 21 -19.75 5.98 -27.01
C ALA A 21 -19.01 7.27 -26.62
N SER A 22 -19.67 8.41 -26.83
CA SER A 22 -19.14 9.70 -26.42
C SER A 22 -19.09 9.69 -24.90
N ALA A 23 -17.90 9.70 -24.30
CA ALA A 23 -17.76 9.81 -22.85
C ALA A 23 -18.47 11.10 -22.41
N ALA A 24 -19.44 10.99 -21.51
CA ALA A 24 -20.12 12.15 -20.97
C ALA A 24 -19.08 13.02 -20.25
N THR A 25 -18.94 14.28 -20.67
CA THR A 25 -18.04 15.24 -20.02
C THR A 25 -18.68 15.68 -18.71
N VAL A 26 -18.05 15.32 -17.59
CA VAL A 26 -18.45 15.80 -16.25
C VAL A 26 -17.79 17.15 -15.93
N ASP A 27 -18.53 18.03 -15.27
CA ASP A 27 -17.98 19.26 -14.72
C ASP A 27 -17.38 18.99 -13.33
N VAL A 28 -16.20 19.55 -13.06
CA VAL A 28 -15.45 19.24 -11.83
C VAL A 28 -15.13 20.52 -11.06
N THR A 29 -15.67 20.63 -9.85
CA THR A 29 -15.42 21.75 -8.94
C THR A 29 -14.62 21.29 -7.73
N VAL A 30 -13.63 22.07 -7.31
CA VAL A 30 -12.82 21.77 -6.11
C VAL A 30 -12.93 22.92 -5.10
N TYR A 31 -13.58 22.65 -3.97
CA TYR A 31 -13.66 23.53 -2.83
C TYR A 31 -12.70 23.08 -1.72
N SER A 32 -11.99 24.04 -1.13
CA SER A 32 -11.18 23.83 0.07
C SER A 32 -11.16 25.14 0.82
N GLN A 33 -11.30 25.08 2.15
CA GLN A 33 -10.88 26.17 3.03
C GLN A 33 -9.35 26.41 2.83
N SER A 34 -8.83 27.57 3.21
CA SER A 34 -7.59 28.09 2.62
C SER A 34 -6.31 27.37 3.04
N GLY A 35 -5.59 26.78 2.08
CA GLY A 35 -4.19 26.35 2.20
C GLY A 35 -3.92 24.84 2.17
N GLU A 36 -4.97 24.02 2.31
CA GLU A 36 -4.84 22.56 2.44
C GLU A 36 -4.73 21.84 1.09
N LEU A 37 -5.36 22.38 0.03
CA LEU A 37 -5.17 21.93 -1.35
C LEU A 37 -4.37 22.97 -2.15
N SER A 38 -3.24 22.53 -2.70
CA SER A 38 -2.46 23.34 -3.63
C SER A 38 -3.17 23.48 -4.98
N ASP A 39 -2.77 24.44 -5.80
CA ASP A 39 -3.27 24.57 -7.18
C ASP A 39 -3.03 23.30 -8.01
N GLY A 40 -2.00 22.53 -7.67
CA GLY A 40 -1.72 21.25 -8.32
C GLY A 40 -2.65 20.15 -7.91
N ASP A 41 -3.05 20.13 -6.64
CA ASP A 41 -4.07 19.20 -6.14
C ASP A 41 -5.43 19.51 -6.76
N ARG A 42 -5.74 20.78 -6.98
CA ARG A 42 -6.95 21.20 -7.69
C ARG A 42 -6.91 20.78 -9.16
N SER A 43 -5.79 21.05 -9.84
CA SER A 43 -5.58 20.65 -11.23
C SER A 43 -5.59 19.13 -11.42
N PHE A 44 -5.03 18.37 -10.48
CA PHE A 44 -5.12 16.91 -10.43
C PHE A 44 -6.55 16.44 -10.46
N LEU A 45 -7.33 16.87 -9.47
CA LEU A 45 -8.70 16.44 -9.27
C LEU A 45 -9.53 16.78 -10.51
N THR A 46 -9.39 17.97 -11.08
CA THR A 46 -10.07 18.31 -12.33
C THR A 46 -9.62 17.43 -13.51
N THR A 47 -8.31 17.25 -13.71
CA THR A 47 -7.77 16.60 -14.92
C THR A 47 -7.96 15.09 -14.92
N GLU A 48 -7.73 14.43 -13.78
CA GLU A 48 -7.83 12.97 -13.71
C GLU A 48 -9.27 12.51 -13.55
N THR A 49 -10.12 13.27 -12.87
CA THR A 49 -11.56 12.97 -12.80
C THR A 49 -12.19 13.07 -14.18
N ALA A 50 -11.81 14.04 -15.00
CA ALA A 50 -12.29 14.13 -16.39
C ALA A 50 -11.91 12.92 -17.28
N LYS A 51 -10.95 12.08 -16.87
CA LYS A 51 -10.57 10.85 -17.58
C LYS A 51 -11.36 9.63 -17.12
N LEU A 52 -12.06 9.72 -15.99
CA LEU A 52 -12.87 8.62 -15.50
C LEU A 52 -14.12 8.45 -16.36
N GLN A 53 -14.58 7.21 -16.50
CA GLN A 53 -15.79 6.90 -17.24
C GLN A 53 -16.97 6.95 -16.27
N PHE A 54 -17.68 8.07 -16.27
CA PHE A 54 -18.89 8.24 -15.49
C PHE A 54 -20.13 7.72 -16.23
N PRO A 55 -21.12 7.17 -15.51
CA PRO A 55 -22.43 6.94 -16.10
C PRO A 55 -23.07 8.28 -16.48
N GLU A 56 -23.95 8.27 -17.47
CA GLU A 56 -24.53 9.50 -18.04
C GLU A 56 -25.28 10.35 -17.01
N GLN A 57 -25.72 9.76 -15.90
CA GLN A 57 -26.41 10.42 -14.81
C GLN A 57 -25.49 11.42 -14.11
N VAL A 58 -24.19 11.13 -13.96
CA VAL A 58 -23.26 12.06 -13.32
C VAL A 58 -22.94 13.21 -14.26
N LYS A 59 -23.31 14.42 -13.85
CA LYS A 59 -23.05 15.67 -14.58
C LYS A 59 -22.01 16.53 -13.88
N HIS A 60 -22.00 16.50 -12.55
CA HIS A 60 -21.13 17.33 -11.74
C HIS A 60 -20.42 16.49 -10.66
N VAL A 61 -19.11 16.69 -10.51
CA VAL A 61 -18.29 16.13 -9.43
C VAL A 61 -17.73 17.28 -8.60
N HIS A 62 -18.06 17.30 -7.31
CA HIS A 62 -17.63 18.34 -6.38
C HIS A 62 -16.71 17.75 -5.31
N TYR A 63 -15.47 18.23 -5.27
CA TYR A 63 -14.54 17.91 -4.20
C TYR A 63 -14.62 18.96 -3.10
N VAL A 64 -14.74 18.53 -1.84
CA VAL A 64 -14.88 19.43 -0.69
C VAL A 64 -13.85 19.07 0.38
N LEU A 65 -13.02 20.03 0.76
CA LEU A 65 -12.15 19.92 1.94
C LEU A 65 -12.52 20.96 2.98
N LEU A 66 -12.88 20.50 4.18
CA LEU A 66 -13.23 21.33 5.33
C LEU A 66 -12.16 21.20 6.42
N THR A 67 -11.63 22.32 6.90
CA THR A 67 -10.64 22.30 8.00
C THR A 67 -11.30 22.00 9.33
N THR A 68 -12.52 22.50 9.51
CA THR A 68 -13.37 22.27 10.68
C THR A 68 -14.76 21.82 10.25
N ASN A 69 -15.36 20.92 11.02
CA ASN A 69 -16.69 20.40 10.79
C ASN A 69 -17.37 19.99 12.11
N ASP A 70 -18.68 19.76 12.06
CA ASP A 70 -19.40 19.17 13.18
C ASP A 70 -19.04 17.67 13.30
N SER A 71 -19.31 17.08 14.47
CA SER A 71 -19.17 15.63 14.69
C SER A 71 -20.03 14.80 13.73
N LYS A 72 -21.19 15.36 13.35
CA LYS A 72 -22.07 14.86 12.30
C LYS A 72 -21.73 15.52 10.97
N PHE A 73 -20.89 14.83 10.18
CA PHE A 73 -20.30 15.38 8.97
C PHE A 73 -21.34 15.65 7.87
N ASN A 74 -22.36 14.78 7.75
CA ASN A 74 -23.47 14.94 6.81
C ASN A 74 -24.16 16.30 6.94
N ASP A 75 -24.48 16.70 8.19
CA ASP A 75 -25.11 17.99 8.46
C ASP A 75 -24.17 19.16 8.12
N THR A 76 -22.86 18.99 8.26
CA THR A 76 -21.88 20.03 7.88
C THR A 76 -21.88 20.24 6.38
N VAL A 77 -21.80 19.16 5.59
CA VAL A 77 -21.76 19.24 4.13
C VAL A 77 -23.11 19.73 3.58
N GLU A 78 -24.23 19.32 4.18
CA GLU A 78 -25.56 19.87 3.86
C GLU A 78 -25.62 21.38 4.06
N LYS A 79 -25.25 21.87 5.25
CA LYS A 79 -25.26 23.31 5.57
C LYS A 79 -24.36 24.08 4.61
N PHE A 80 -23.16 23.57 4.36
CA PHE A 80 -22.19 24.16 3.45
C PHE A 80 -22.76 24.29 2.03
N ALA A 81 -23.35 23.22 1.49
CA ALA A 81 -23.97 23.27 0.17
C ALA A 81 -25.13 24.27 0.14
N LYS A 82 -26.02 24.26 1.14
CA LYS A 82 -27.15 25.21 1.19
C LYS A 82 -26.72 26.67 1.27
N SER A 83 -25.60 26.99 1.93
CA SER A 83 -25.14 28.38 2.09
C SER A 83 -24.30 28.88 0.93
N GLU A 84 -23.34 28.08 0.45
CA GLU A 84 -22.34 28.52 -0.53
C GLU A 84 -22.65 28.05 -1.96
N HIS A 85 -23.35 26.92 -2.09
CA HIS A 85 -23.61 26.25 -3.37
C HIS A 85 -25.05 25.73 -3.46
N PRO A 86 -26.06 26.62 -3.40
CA PRO A 86 -27.46 26.22 -3.37
C PRO A 86 -27.91 25.46 -4.63
N ASP A 87 -27.11 25.50 -5.70
CA ASP A 87 -27.25 24.70 -6.92
C ASP A 87 -26.91 23.21 -6.74
N TRP A 88 -26.21 22.82 -5.67
CA TRP A 88 -25.86 21.42 -5.38
C TRP A 88 -26.99 20.65 -4.69
N VAL A 89 -28.02 21.35 -4.22
CA VAL A 89 -29.21 20.78 -3.59
C VAL A 89 -30.43 20.93 -4.50
N SER A 90 -31.41 20.04 -4.34
CA SER A 90 -32.67 20.10 -5.09
C SER A 90 -33.40 21.43 -4.84
N SER A 91 -34.26 21.83 -5.78
CA SER A 91 -35.03 23.08 -5.67
C SER A 91 -35.88 23.21 -4.40
N ASP A 92 -36.32 22.10 -3.82
CA ASP A 92 -37.05 22.04 -2.55
C ASP A 92 -36.13 21.95 -1.30
N GLN A 93 -34.81 21.95 -1.51
CA GLN A 93 -33.74 21.88 -0.52
C GLN A 93 -33.80 20.66 0.41
N LYS A 94 -34.42 19.56 -0.04
CA LYS A 94 -34.57 18.33 0.75
C LYS A 94 -33.64 17.20 0.33
N LYS A 95 -32.99 17.32 -0.83
CA LYS A 95 -32.09 16.30 -1.38
C LYS A 95 -30.89 16.95 -2.08
N TRP A 96 -29.90 16.14 -2.43
CA TRP A 96 -28.87 16.53 -3.39
C TRP A 96 -29.50 16.71 -4.78
N ALA A 97 -28.99 17.67 -5.55
CA ALA A 97 -29.50 17.93 -6.89
C ALA A 97 -29.25 16.72 -7.81
N PRO A 98 -30.16 16.45 -8.77
CA PRO A 98 -29.92 15.42 -9.78
C PRO A 98 -28.60 15.63 -10.51
N GLY A 99 -27.90 14.54 -10.80
CA GLY A 99 -26.63 14.54 -11.50
C GLY A 99 -25.40 15.02 -10.71
N VAL A 100 -25.55 15.28 -9.42
CA VAL A 100 -24.45 15.71 -8.53
C VAL A 100 -23.81 14.51 -7.83
N LEU A 101 -22.48 14.48 -7.80
CA LEU A 101 -21.63 13.65 -6.94
C LEU A 101 -20.70 14.57 -6.12
N ILE A 102 -20.75 14.48 -4.80
CA ILE A 102 -19.89 15.23 -3.88
C ILE A 102 -18.98 14.25 -3.16
N VAL A 103 -17.69 14.53 -3.12
CA VAL A 103 -16.68 13.75 -2.40
C VAL A 103 -15.96 14.68 -1.43
N ALA A 104 -16.11 14.42 -0.14
CA ALA A 104 -15.76 15.36 0.91
C ALA A 104 -14.79 14.76 1.95
N VAL A 105 -13.91 15.60 2.50
CA VAL A 105 -13.06 15.27 3.65
C VAL A 105 -13.02 16.44 4.64
N GLY A 106 -13.24 16.12 5.91
CA GLY A 106 -13.13 17.00 7.07
C GLY A 106 -11.91 16.64 7.91
N LEU A 107 -11.14 17.65 8.33
CA LEU A 107 -9.88 17.44 9.06
C LEU A 107 -10.07 17.42 10.58
N ASP A 108 -11.04 18.16 11.11
CA ASP A 108 -11.33 18.23 12.54
C ASP A 108 -12.83 18.40 12.84
N PRO A 109 -13.51 17.34 13.35
CA PRO A 109 -13.02 15.98 13.52
C PRO A 109 -12.79 15.28 12.18
N ARG A 110 -11.84 14.33 12.13
CA ARG A 110 -11.51 13.54 10.94
C ARG A 110 -12.71 12.75 10.42
N ARG A 111 -13.24 13.20 9.29
CA ARG A 111 -14.41 12.64 8.62
C ARG A 111 -14.23 12.65 7.11
N ASN A 112 -14.84 11.70 6.41
CA ASN A 112 -14.92 11.70 4.95
C ASN A 112 -16.32 11.28 4.51
N GLY A 113 -16.76 11.72 3.34
CA GLY A 113 -18.12 11.48 2.87
C GLY A 113 -18.22 11.43 1.36
N ILE A 114 -19.19 10.68 0.87
CA ILE A 114 -19.62 10.66 -0.53
C ILE A 114 -21.12 10.90 -0.53
N TYR A 115 -21.57 11.86 -1.33
CA TYR A 115 -22.96 12.27 -1.40
C TYR A 115 -23.40 12.37 -2.84
N CYS A 116 -24.63 12.00 -3.15
CA CYS A 116 -25.10 12.02 -4.53
C CYS A 116 -26.59 12.32 -4.63
N GLY A 117 -26.98 12.88 -5.77
CA GLY A 117 -28.38 12.90 -6.19
C GLY A 117 -28.90 11.48 -6.35
N ASP A 118 -30.20 11.26 -6.13
CA ASP A 118 -30.82 9.92 -6.14
C ASP A 118 -30.52 9.14 -7.44
N ASP A 119 -30.50 9.84 -8.59
CA ASP A 119 -30.18 9.28 -9.90
C ASP A 119 -28.73 8.82 -10.02
N VAL A 120 -27.80 9.57 -9.44
CA VAL A 120 -26.37 9.24 -9.38
C VAL A 120 -26.12 8.11 -8.39
N CYS A 121 -26.71 8.14 -7.19
CA CYS A 121 -26.53 7.08 -6.21
C CYS A 121 -27.03 5.73 -6.73
N ALA A 122 -28.19 5.73 -7.40
CA ALA A 122 -28.72 4.53 -8.04
C ALA A 122 -27.81 4.03 -9.17
N ALA A 123 -27.29 4.93 -10.03
CA ALA A 123 -26.40 4.55 -11.13
C ALA A 123 -25.03 4.01 -10.65
N LEU A 124 -24.54 4.50 -9.51
CA LEU A 124 -23.27 4.09 -8.92
C LEU A 124 -23.41 3.01 -7.84
N ASN A 125 -24.63 2.59 -7.50
CA ASN A 125 -24.92 1.67 -6.40
C ASN A 125 -24.37 2.16 -5.04
N LEU A 126 -24.62 3.41 -4.66
CA LEU A 126 -24.08 4.04 -3.44
C LEU A 126 -25.10 4.21 -2.29
N ASP A 127 -26.21 3.49 -2.32
CA ASP A 127 -27.29 3.62 -1.33
C ASP A 127 -26.99 2.88 -0.01
N GLY A 128 -26.05 3.41 0.79
CA GLY A 128 -25.81 2.92 2.17
C GLY A 128 -25.33 1.47 2.27
N ASN A 129 -24.75 0.93 1.20
CA ASN A 129 -24.34 -0.47 1.07
C ASN A 129 -22.81 -0.65 1.17
N SER A 130 -22.33 -1.88 1.01
CA SER A 130 -20.89 -2.20 1.06
C SER A 130 -20.04 -1.48 0.00
N HIS A 131 -20.64 -1.01 -1.09
CA HIS A 131 -19.92 -0.28 -2.15
C HIS A 131 -19.60 1.15 -1.74
N LEU A 132 -20.57 1.84 -1.12
CA LEU A 132 -20.33 3.14 -0.51
C LEU A 132 -19.23 3.07 0.55
N GLU A 133 -19.24 2.02 1.38
CA GLU A 133 -18.23 1.78 2.41
C GLU A 133 -16.83 1.59 1.81
N LYS A 134 -16.67 0.67 0.84
CA LYS A 134 -15.40 0.49 0.12
C LYS A 134 -14.91 1.78 -0.53
N SER A 135 -15.85 2.57 -1.07
CA SER A 135 -15.53 3.85 -1.70
C SER A 135 -15.02 4.86 -0.70
N LEU A 136 -15.60 4.92 0.50
CA LEU A 136 -15.09 5.76 1.60
C LEU A 136 -13.71 5.28 2.09
N ASP A 137 -13.50 3.97 2.20
CA ASP A 137 -12.24 3.38 2.67
C ASP A 137 -11.05 3.67 1.76
N ALA A 138 -11.27 3.72 0.45
CA ALA A 138 -10.22 3.95 -0.56
C ALA A 138 -9.41 5.24 -0.31
N GLY A 139 -9.99 6.23 0.37
CA GLY A 139 -9.31 7.49 0.68
C GLY A 139 -8.50 7.50 1.99
N LYS A 140 -8.82 6.62 2.94
CA LYS A 140 -8.43 6.78 4.35
C LYS A 140 -6.91 6.81 4.59
N ASP A 141 -6.17 5.88 3.99
CA ASP A 141 -4.70 5.84 4.15
C ASP A 141 -4.01 7.06 3.55
N SER A 142 -4.58 7.61 2.46
CA SER A 142 -4.10 8.85 1.87
C SER A 142 -4.35 10.02 2.81
N PHE A 143 -5.52 10.10 3.44
CA PHE A 143 -5.84 11.14 4.41
C PHE A 143 -4.95 11.08 5.65
N LYS A 144 -4.74 9.89 6.24
CA LYS A 144 -3.81 9.68 7.38
C LYS A 144 -2.39 10.15 7.07
N SER A 145 -1.99 10.08 5.80
CA SER A 145 -0.68 10.51 5.31
C SER A 145 -0.63 11.99 4.88
N GLY A 146 -1.70 12.77 5.07
CA GLY A 146 -1.80 14.17 4.63
C GLY A 146 -1.92 14.35 3.11
N ARG A 147 -2.29 13.29 2.37
CA ARG A 147 -2.44 13.30 0.89
C ARG A 147 -3.92 13.46 0.50
N TYR A 148 -4.51 14.61 0.81
CA TYR A 148 -5.97 14.82 0.69
C TYR A 148 -6.51 14.67 -0.73
N ALA A 149 -5.85 15.27 -1.73
CA ALA A 149 -6.27 15.16 -3.11
C ALA A 149 -6.24 13.70 -3.62
N ALA A 150 -5.21 12.95 -3.25
CA ALA A 150 -5.10 11.54 -3.58
C ALA A 150 -6.21 10.70 -2.94
N GLY A 151 -6.57 10.99 -1.69
CA GLY A 151 -7.66 10.30 -1.02
C GLY A 151 -9.03 10.61 -1.64
N LEU A 152 -9.31 11.88 -1.94
CA LEU A 152 -10.55 12.32 -2.61
C LEU A 152 -10.69 11.67 -4.00
N PHE A 153 -9.61 11.63 -4.79
CA PHE A 153 -9.62 10.98 -6.09
C PHE A 153 -9.83 9.46 -5.98
N ALA A 154 -9.16 8.81 -5.01
CA ALA A 154 -9.32 7.37 -4.77
C ALA A 154 -10.76 6.99 -4.42
N MET A 155 -11.41 7.78 -3.55
CA MET A 155 -12.84 7.60 -3.21
C MET A 155 -13.74 7.71 -4.45
N THR A 156 -13.44 8.66 -5.34
CA THR A 156 -14.20 8.85 -6.59
C THR A 156 -14.04 7.66 -7.53
N LYS A 157 -12.80 7.20 -7.72
CA LYS A 157 -12.53 6.06 -8.60
C LYS A 157 -13.21 4.79 -8.09
N ALA A 158 -13.09 4.52 -6.79
CA ALA A 158 -13.72 3.36 -6.16
C ALA A 158 -15.25 3.38 -6.34
N SER A 159 -15.88 4.56 -6.28
CA SER A 159 -17.33 4.72 -6.52
C SER A 159 -17.79 4.24 -7.90
N LEU A 160 -16.90 4.22 -8.90
CA LEU A 160 -17.23 3.82 -10.26
C LEU A 160 -17.06 2.31 -10.52
N GLU A 161 -16.18 1.63 -9.77
CA GLU A 161 -15.68 0.28 -10.11
C GLU A 161 -16.73 -0.85 -9.98
N GLU A 162 -17.83 -0.65 -9.24
CA GLU A 162 -18.92 -1.65 -9.13
C GLU A 162 -20.01 -1.46 -10.20
N SER A 163 -20.08 -0.29 -10.84
CA SER A 163 -21.09 0.05 -11.87
C SER A 163 -20.78 -0.51 -13.27
N SER A 164 -19.54 -0.94 -13.52
CA SER A 164 -19.16 -1.57 -14.78
C SER A 164 -19.51 -3.06 -14.76
N GLY A 165 -20.60 -3.43 -15.44
CA GLY A 165 -21.04 -4.82 -15.67
C GLY A 165 -20.10 -5.65 -16.56
N ILE A 166 -18.79 -5.62 -16.29
CA ILE A 166 -17.78 -6.52 -16.82
C ILE A 166 -17.30 -7.34 -15.63
N GLY A 167 -17.75 -8.59 -15.60
CA GLY A 167 -17.74 -9.43 -14.41
C GLY A 167 -16.36 -9.83 -13.89
N GLY A 168 -16.34 -10.03 -12.57
CA GLY A 168 -15.44 -10.93 -11.87
C GLY A 168 -14.01 -10.40 -11.67
N TRP A 169 -13.46 -10.72 -10.49
CA TRP A 169 -12.03 -10.69 -10.13
C TRP A 169 -11.49 -9.47 -9.37
N ILE A 170 -12.33 -8.61 -8.77
CA ILE A 170 -11.86 -7.69 -7.72
C ILE A 170 -12.73 -7.86 -6.46
N ALA A 171 -12.64 -9.04 -5.87
CA ALA A 171 -13.11 -9.28 -4.52
C ALA A 171 -12.06 -10.17 -3.83
N GLY A 172 -11.19 -9.54 -3.04
CA GLY A 172 -10.14 -10.20 -2.26
C GLY A 172 -8.74 -10.03 -2.84
N GLY A 173 -8.12 -8.87 -2.64
CA GLY A 173 -6.75 -8.66 -3.14
C GLY A 173 -6.12 -7.30 -2.90
N MET A 174 -6.53 -6.51 -1.91
CA MET A 174 -5.79 -5.32 -1.48
C MET A 174 -5.06 -5.61 -0.17
N ALA A 175 -4.00 -6.42 -0.26
CA ALA A 175 -2.99 -6.54 0.79
C ALA A 175 -1.59 -6.91 0.26
N ALA A 176 -1.45 -7.21 -1.03
CA ALA A 176 -0.17 -7.67 -1.57
C ALA A 176 0.11 -7.15 -2.98
N LEU A 177 0.12 -5.83 -3.17
CA LEU A 177 0.87 -5.17 -4.24
C LEU A 177 1.29 -3.77 -3.76
N GLY A 178 2.57 -3.65 -3.40
CA GLY A 178 3.20 -2.35 -3.20
C GLY A 178 3.10 -1.51 -4.47
N GLY A 179 2.56 -0.29 -4.33
CA GLY A 179 2.61 0.78 -5.31
C GLY A 179 1.47 0.76 -6.33
N PHE A 180 0.55 1.73 -6.21
CA PHE A 180 0.17 2.70 -7.25
C PHE A 180 -1.13 3.41 -6.84
N ILE A 181 -1.02 4.52 -6.12
CA ILE A 181 -2.01 5.61 -6.24
C ILE A 181 -1.24 6.78 -6.85
N ALA A 182 -1.65 7.17 -8.05
CA ALA A 182 -1.10 8.28 -8.79
C ALA A 182 -1.17 9.56 -7.93
N LEU A 183 0.00 10.01 -7.47
CA LEU A 183 0.19 11.34 -6.90
C LEU A 183 0.15 12.35 -8.04
N ILE A 184 -0.83 13.24 -8.08
CA ILE A 184 -0.62 14.53 -8.74
C ILE A 184 -0.59 15.59 -7.64
N ALA A 185 0.63 15.88 -7.23
CA ALA A 185 0.97 17.21 -6.74
C ALA A 185 1.34 18.09 -7.96
N THR A 186 1.33 19.41 -7.79
CA THR A 186 1.74 20.37 -8.84
C THR A 186 3.14 20.04 -9.36
N PRO A 187 3.49 20.24 -10.65
CA PRO A 187 4.82 19.94 -11.18
C PRO A 187 5.97 20.65 -10.43
N ILE A 188 5.70 21.75 -9.72
CA ILE A 188 6.66 22.45 -8.85
C ILE A 188 6.85 21.74 -7.51
N VAL A 189 5.78 21.27 -6.85
CA VAL A 189 5.83 20.55 -5.57
C VAL A 189 6.28 19.10 -5.77
N ILE A 190 5.84 18.42 -6.84
CA ILE A 190 6.40 17.13 -7.25
C ILE A 190 7.88 17.28 -7.55
N ARG A 191 8.30 18.27 -8.36
CA ARG A 191 9.74 18.44 -8.61
C ARG A 191 10.48 18.71 -7.31
N ARG A 192 10.02 19.60 -6.44
CA ARG A 192 10.70 19.89 -5.16
C ARG A 192 10.78 18.66 -4.26
N ASN A 193 9.71 17.90 -4.08
CA ASN A 193 9.71 16.69 -3.26
C ASN A 193 10.49 15.55 -3.91
N LYS A 194 10.43 15.40 -5.23
CA LYS A 194 11.20 14.41 -6.00
C LYS A 194 12.68 14.74 -6.01
N ILE A 195 13.05 16.02 -6.10
CA ILE A 195 14.43 16.52 -6.00
C ILE A 195 14.92 16.36 -4.58
N LYS A 196 14.13 16.76 -3.57
CA LYS A 196 14.46 16.57 -2.16
C LYS A 196 14.70 15.10 -1.84
N LYS A 197 13.77 14.21 -2.22
CA LYS A 197 13.93 12.76 -2.08
C LYS A 197 15.14 12.24 -2.86
N ALA A 198 15.38 12.71 -4.07
CA ALA A 198 16.56 12.32 -4.84
C ALA A 198 17.87 12.80 -4.17
N ARG A 199 17.88 13.98 -3.53
CA ARG A 199 19.01 14.48 -2.75
C ARG A 199 19.22 13.67 -1.48
N GLU A 200 18.16 13.36 -0.74
CA GLU A 200 18.18 12.50 0.44
C GLU A 200 18.67 11.08 0.10
N ASN A 201 18.14 10.50 -0.99
CA ASN A 201 18.57 9.20 -1.49
C ASN A 201 20.04 9.22 -1.93
N PHE A 202 20.47 10.28 -2.63
CA PHE A 202 21.86 10.42 -3.04
C PHE A 202 22.81 10.61 -1.84
N ASP A 203 22.40 11.36 -0.82
CA ASP A 203 23.14 11.50 0.44
C ASP A 203 23.24 10.15 1.16
N TYR A 204 22.15 9.39 1.22
CA TYR A 204 22.15 8.03 1.77
C TYR A 204 23.12 7.12 1.00
N ILE A 205 23.06 7.09 -0.34
CA ILE A 205 23.96 6.30 -1.18
C ILE A 205 25.41 6.70 -0.93
N SER A 206 25.70 8.01 -0.94
CA SER A 206 27.06 8.53 -0.75
C SER A 206 27.65 8.13 0.61
N LYS A 207 26.80 8.04 1.65
CA LYS A 207 27.20 7.62 3.00
C LYS A 207 27.36 6.12 3.16
N HIS A 208 26.48 5.32 2.54
CA HIS A 208 26.37 3.90 2.85
C HIS A 208 26.89 2.97 1.76
N TYR A 209 26.92 3.38 0.49
CA TYR A 209 27.31 2.50 -0.61
C TYR A 209 28.75 2.00 -0.45
N ALA A 210 29.70 2.88 -0.10
CA ALA A 210 31.10 2.48 0.05
C ALA A 210 31.30 1.45 1.16
N ASP A 211 30.64 1.63 2.31
CA ASP A 211 30.67 0.68 3.44
C ASP A 211 30.09 -0.69 3.02
N VAL A 212 28.92 -0.69 2.39
CA VAL A 212 28.28 -1.92 1.90
C VAL A 212 29.14 -2.59 0.84
N ALA A 213 29.73 -1.84 -0.09
CA ALA A 213 30.57 -2.37 -1.16
C ALA A 213 31.90 -2.96 -0.64
N GLN A 214 32.50 -2.35 0.39
CA GLN A 214 33.71 -2.88 1.03
C GLN A 214 33.44 -4.24 1.70
N ARG A 215 32.31 -4.33 2.42
CA ARG A 215 31.90 -5.55 3.13
C ARG A 215 31.27 -6.60 2.22
N PHE A 216 30.85 -6.22 1.02
CA PHE A 216 30.12 -7.09 0.10
C PHE A 216 30.84 -8.40 -0.20
N SER A 217 32.16 -8.36 -0.43
CA SER A 217 32.94 -9.58 -0.71
C SER A 217 32.92 -10.58 0.45
N GLU A 218 33.05 -10.08 1.68
CA GLU A 218 32.98 -10.89 2.88
C GLU A 218 31.58 -11.49 3.05
N ILE A 219 30.53 -10.68 2.90
CA ILE A 219 29.14 -11.12 3.01
C ILE A 219 28.76 -12.15 1.95
N ASP A 220 29.23 -11.98 0.71
CA ASP A 220 29.01 -12.95 -0.37
C ASP A 220 29.64 -14.32 -0.04
N ILE A 221 30.86 -14.31 0.52
CA ILE A 221 31.53 -15.51 1.02
C ILE A 221 30.73 -16.12 2.18
N MET A 222 30.27 -15.30 3.15
CA MET A 222 29.45 -15.78 4.27
C MET A 222 28.18 -16.48 3.76
N ALA A 223 27.42 -15.81 2.89
CA ALA A 223 26.18 -16.33 2.32
C ALA A 223 26.40 -17.65 1.55
N HIS A 224 27.51 -17.75 0.80
CA HIS A 224 27.85 -18.96 0.07
C HIS A 224 28.20 -20.13 1.00
N ASN A 225 28.93 -19.84 2.09
CA ASN A 225 29.41 -20.83 3.05
C ASN A 225 28.37 -21.26 4.09
N LEU A 226 27.20 -20.60 4.14
CA LEU A 226 26.10 -21.06 4.99
C LEU A 226 25.74 -22.50 4.64
N SER A 227 25.64 -23.34 5.67
CA SER A 227 25.53 -24.79 5.54
C SER A 227 24.42 -25.39 6.42
N SER A 228 23.85 -24.61 7.34
CA SER A 228 22.79 -25.07 8.22
C SER A 228 21.49 -25.38 7.45
N PRO A 229 20.56 -26.14 8.05
CA PRO A 229 19.25 -26.40 7.46
C PRO A 229 18.46 -25.14 7.08
N LEU A 230 18.73 -24.01 7.74
CA LEU A 230 18.05 -22.73 7.48
C LEU A 230 18.57 -22.01 6.23
N ALA A 231 19.72 -22.41 5.70
CA ALA A 231 20.33 -21.86 4.48
C ALA A 231 19.74 -22.49 3.21
N ASP A 232 18.41 -22.45 3.13
CA ASP A 232 17.61 -23.12 2.11
C ASP A 232 17.67 -22.44 0.73
N GLU A 233 16.97 -23.02 -0.25
CA GLU A 233 16.94 -22.48 -1.61
C GLU A 233 16.24 -21.10 -1.67
N LYS A 234 15.27 -20.83 -0.79
CA LYS A 234 14.57 -19.54 -0.76
C LYS A 234 15.50 -18.43 -0.32
N LEU A 235 16.22 -18.62 0.78
CA LEU A 235 17.21 -17.67 1.28
C LEU A 235 18.28 -17.39 0.23
N ARG A 236 18.80 -18.43 -0.43
CA ARG A 236 19.79 -18.29 -1.50
C ARG A 236 19.26 -17.51 -2.70
N ARG A 237 18.02 -17.78 -3.14
CA ARG A 237 17.38 -17.03 -4.23
C ARG A 237 17.19 -15.55 -3.87
N GLU A 238 16.69 -15.26 -2.67
CA GLU A 238 16.47 -13.88 -2.22
C GLU A 238 17.79 -13.11 -2.08
N PHE A 239 18.83 -13.74 -1.53
CA PHE A 239 20.16 -13.10 -1.46
C PHE A 239 20.74 -12.84 -2.86
N ASN A 240 20.60 -13.80 -3.80
CA ASN A 240 21.06 -13.62 -5.18
C ASN A 240 20.31 -12.50 -5.91
N GLU A 241 19.01 -12.33 -5.65
CA GLU A 241 18.22 -11.21 -6.17
C GLU A 241 18.81 -9.86 -5.71
N VAL A 242 19.06 -9.73 -4.39
CA VAL A 242 19.61 -8.52 -3.80
C VAL A 242 21.03 -8.25 -4.29
N LYS A 243 21.86 -9.29 -4.39
CA LYS A 243 23.19 -9.24 -5.00
C LYS A 243 23.16 -8.69 -6.40
N SER A 244 22.28 -9.23 -7.26
CA SER A 244 22.12 -8.74 -8.63
C SER A 244 21.69 -7.28 -8.66
N GLN A 245 20.72 -6.88 -7.82
CA GLN A 245 20.27 -5.49 -7.70
C GLN A 245 21.41 -4.56 -7.27
N PHE A 246 22.21 -4.97 -6.28
CA PHE A 246 23.34 -4.18 -5.79
C PHE A 246 24.46 -4.03 -6.82
N LEU A 247 24.82 -5.10 -7.54
CA LEU A 247 25.83 -5.04 -8.60
C LEU A 247 25.40 -4.13 -9.76
N SER A 248 24.09 -4.05 -10.04
CA SER A 248 23.55 -3.14 -11.07
C SER A 248 23.70 -1.65 -10.72
N VAL A 249 24.05 -1.30 -9.48
CA VAL A 249 24.31 0.09 -9.05
C VAL A 249 25.43 0.72 -9.88
N HIS A 250 26.46 -0.05 -10.26
CA HIS A 250 27.55 0.48 -11.10
C HIS A 250 27.04 0.93 -12.49
N GLU A 251 26.17 0.14 -13.11
CA GLU A 251 25.56 0.47 -14.40
C GLU A 251 24.62 1.67 -14.30
N LEU A 252 23.89 1.80 -13.18
CA LEU A 252 23.07 2.98 -12.90
C LEU A 252 23.97 4.22 -12.71
N GLN A 253 25.07 4.08 -11.99
CA GLN A 253 26.02 5.16 -11.75
C GLN A 253 26.69 5.66 -13.04
N GLN A 254 27.05 4.77 -13.98
CA GLN A 254 27.59 5.17 -15.28
C GLN A 254 26.61 6.02 -16.12
N ARG A 255 25.31 5.88 -15.89
CA ARG A 255 24.27 6.66 -16.58
C ARG A 255 24.04 8.04 -15.96
N ILE A 256 24.50 8.24 -14.73
CA ILE A 256 24.27 9.43 -13.92
C ILE A 256 25.55 10.30 -13.99
N PRO A 257 25.44 11.58 -14.38
CA PRO A 257 26.59 12.50 -14.33
C PRO A 257 27.00 12.74 -12.88
N ASP A 258 28.18 13.32 -12.64
CA ASP A 258 28.56 13.69 -11.28
C ASP A 258 27.47 14.56 -10.63
N LEU A 259 26.93 14.06 -9.52
CA LEU A 259 25.85 14.70 -8.77
C LEU A 259 26.37 15.60 -7.66
N ALA A 260 27.68 15.56 -7.36
CA ALA A 260 28.30 16.45 -6.39
C ALA A 260 28.21 17.90 -6.87
N GLY A 261 27.39 18.71 -6.19
CA GLY A 261 27.12 20.09 -6.58
C GLY A 261 26.20 20.26 -7.79
N ALA A 262 25.54 19.20 -8.26
CA ALA A 262 24.67 19.28 -9.42
C ALA A 262 23.39 20.12 -9.16
N ALA A 263 22.92 20.77 -10.23
CA ALA A 263 21.69 21.54 -10.20
C ALA A 263 20.44 20.65 -10.03
N ASP A 264 19.38 21.24 -9.46
CA ASP A 264 18.10 20.57 -9.20
C ASP A 264 17.49 19.86 -10.41
N GLY A 265 17.67 20.40 -11.62
CA GLY A 265 17.19 19.78 -12.85
C GLY A 265 17.85 18.43 -13.15
N VAL A 266 19.09 18.22 -12.71
CA VAL A 266 19.82 16.97 -12.88
C VAL A 266 19.29 15.91 -11.91
N PHE A 267 19.09 16.27 -10.64
CA PHE A 267 18.45 15.39 -9.65
C PHE A 267 17.04 14.97 -10.08
N ALA A 268 16.23 15.90 -10.60
CA ALA A 268 14.89 15.59 -11.09
C ALA A 268 14.90 14.58 -12.25
N LYS A 269 15.88 14.70 -13.16
CA LYS A 269 16.04 13.84 -14.33
C LYS A 269 16.39 12.41 -13.93
N TYR A 270 17.33 12.24 -12.99
CA TYR A 270 17.84 10.92 -12.58
C TYR A 270 17.20 10.36 -11.30
N ALA A 271 16.20 11.02 -10.73
CA ALA A 271 15.57 10.60 -9.46
C ALA A 271 15.12 9.13 -9.42
N LYS A 272 14.68 8.56 -10.54
CA LYS A 272 14.29 7.14 -10.63
C LYS A 272 15.49 6.22 -10.46
N ASP A 273 16.59 6.53 -11.13
CA ASP A 273 17.82 5.72 -11.06
C ASP A 273 18.48 5.88 -9.68
N ILE A 274 18.48 7.10 -9.13
CA ILE A 274 18.92 7.36 -7.75
C ILE A 274 18.06 6.58 -6.74
N GLY A 275 16.74 6.54 -6.94
CA GLY A 275 15.85 5.73 -6.09
C GLY A 275 16.20 4.24 -6.13
N LYS A 276 16.39 3.66 -7.33
CA LYS A 276 16.81 2.26 -7.49
C LYS A 276 18.15 1.97 -6.82
N MET A 277 19.12 2.89 -6.93
CA MET A 277 20.42 2.75 -6.27
C MET A 277 20.28 2.75 -4.74
N LYS A 278 19.43 3.63 -4.18
CA LYS A 278 19.15 3.66 -2.74
C LYS A 278 18.51 2.37 -2.30
N ASP A 279 17.47 1.91 -3.00
CA ASP A 279 16.76 0.68 -2.67
C ASP A 279 17.71 -0.54 -2.72
N ALA A 280 18.55 -0.65 -3.75
CA ALA A 280 19.53 -1.71 -3.86
C ALA A 280 20.57 -1.66 -2.73
N THR A 281 21.04 -0.47 -2.36
CA THR A 281 21.99 -0.26 -1.26
C THR A 281 21.38 -0.63 0.09
N GLU A 282 20.16 -0.18 0.37
CA GLU A 282 19.45 -0.46 1.62
C GLU A 282 19.10 -1.95 1.74
N LYS A 283 18.55 -2.56 0.69
CA LYS A 283 18.26 -3.99 0.68
C LYS A 283 19.52 -4.82 0.91
N MET A 284 20.62 -4.48 0.23
CA MET A 284 21.89 -5.17 0.44
C MET A 284 22.42 -4.99 1.86
N LYS A 285 22.34 -3.78 2.41
CA LYS A 285 22.73 -3.52 3.80
C LYS A 285 21.94 -4.38 4.79
N THR A 286 20.61 -4.42 4.65
CA THR A 286 19.74 -5.22 5.53
C THR A 286 19.99 -6.71 5.35
N ALA A 287 20.10 -7.18 4.09
CA ALA A 287 20.42 -8.57 3.80
C ALA A 287 21.78 -8.98 4.37
N ALA A 288 22.79 -8.12 4.29
CA ALA A 288 24.11 -8.36 4.86
C ALA A 288 24.03 -8.56 6.38
N THR A 289 23.32 -7.69 7.10
CA THR A 289 23.10 -7.85 8.55
C THR A 289 22.42 -9.18 8.87
N ASN A 290 21.40 -9.56 8.10
CA ASN A 290 20.67 -10.80 8.34
C ASN A 290 21.50 -12.07 8.03
N ILE A 291 22.30 -12.04 6.97
CA ILE A 291 23.27 -13.11 6.65
C ILE A 291 24.35 -13.20 7.73
N GLU A 292 24.84 -12.07 8.23
CA GLU A 292 25.83 -12.02 9.31
C GLU A 292 25.27 -12.64 10.60
N THR A 293 24.02 -12.35 10.97
CA THR A 293 23.33 -13.01 12.08
C THR A 293 23.34 -14.53 11.91
N LEU A 294 22.87 -15.04 10.76
CA LEU A 294 22.81 -16.48 10.53
C LEU A 294 24.20 -17.13 10.50
N SER A 295 25.18 -16.46 9.91
CA SER A 295 26.57 -16.95 9.85
C SER A 295 27.20 -17.00 11.24
N ASN A 296 26.95 -16.00 12.09
CA ASN A 296 27.44 -15.99 13.47
C ASN A 296 26.78 -17.09 14.32
N MET A 297 25.50 -17.40 14.07
CA MET A 297 24.87 -18.59 14.67
C MET A 297 25.59 -19.87 14.22
N GLU A 298 25.89 -20.05 12.93
CA GLU A 298 26.60 -21.25 12.45
C GLU A 298 28.01 -21.37 13.06
N ARG A 299 28.72 -20.26 13.25
CA ARG A 299 30.08 -20.23 13.80
C ARG A 299 30.18 -20.39 15.32
N GLY A 300 29.06 -20.46 16.04
CA GLY A 300 29.10 -20.63 17.49
C GLY A 300 29.09 -19.35 18.31
N ASP A 301 28.68 -18.21 17.73
CA ASP A 301 28.53 -16.98 18.51
C ASP A 301 27.47 -17.15 19.60
N GLU A 302 27.93 -17.25 20.85
CA GLU A 302 27.08 -17.49 22.01
C GLU A 302 26.00 -16.41 22.16
N THR A 303 26.37 -15.14 21.97
CA THR A 303 25.46 -14.01 22.18
C THR A 303 24.34 -14.04 21.15
N VAL A 304 24.68 -14.23 19.87
CA VAL A 304 23.68 -14.32 18.80
C VAL A 304 22.78 -15.53 19.01
N ARG A 305 23.34 -16.71 19.33
CA ARG A 305 22.55 -17.93 19.60
C ARG A 305 21.58 -17.75 20.76
N ARG A 306 22.02 -17.13 21.87
CA ARG A 306 21.16 -16.82 23.03
C ARG A 306 20.05 -15.83 22.68
N ASN A 307 20.37 -14.78 21.92
CA ASN A 307 19.38 -13.79 21.49
C ASN A 307 18.28 -14.42 20.64
N GLU A 308 18.66 -15.29 19.71
CA GLU A 308 17.73 -15.97 18.80
C GLU A 308 16.83 -16.98 19.54
N LEU A 309 17.38 -17.76 20.48
CA LEU A 309 16.58 -18.60 21.39
C LEU A 309 15.64 -17.75 22.25
N SER A 310 16.12 -16.62 22.78
CA SER A 310 15.28 -15.74 23.60
C SER A 310 14.14 -15.12 22.80
N ARG A 311 14.34 -14.79 21.53
CA ARG A 311 13.27 -14.30 20.65
C ARG A 311 12.16 -15.34 20.50
N ILE A 312 12.52 -16.59 20.20
CA ILE A 312 11.55 -17.70 20.08
C ILE A 312 10.85 -17.92 21.42
N ARG A 313 11.59 -17.89 22.54
CA ARG A 313 11.02 -18.07 23.88
C ARG A 313 9.96 -17.03 24.22
N VAL A 314 10.19 -15.76 23.89
CA VAL A 314 9.21 -14.67 24.15
C VAL A 314 7.92 -14.93 23.37
N ASP A 315 8.04 -15.26 22.09
CA ASP A 315 6.91 -15.52 21.20
C ASP A 315 6.14 -16.80 21.60
N LEU A 316 6.86 -17.86 22.00
CA LEU A 316 6.31 -19.07 22.60
C LEU A 316 5.53 -18.79 23.88
N ARG A 317 6.08 -17.98 24.80
CA ARG A 317 5.40 -17.60 26.04
C ARG A 317 4.11 -16.84 25.75
N GLU A 318 4.15 -15.91 24.80
CA GLU A 318 2.96 -15.17 24.38
C GLU A 318 1.88 -16.11 23.85
N ALA A 319 2.22 -16.98 22.88
CA ALA A 319 1.28 -17.95 22.33
C ALA A 319 0.75 -18.92 23.40
N THR A 320 1.61 -19.40 24.30
CA THR A 320 1.24 -20.32 25.39
C THR A 320 0.21 -19.71 26.33
N LEU A 321 0.30 -18.41 26.60
CA LEU A 321 -0.68 -17.70 27.43
C LEU A 321 -2.03 -17.50 26.74
N LYS A 322 -2.09 -17.69 25.41
CA LYS A 322 -3.31 -17.56 24.61
C LYS A 322 -4.05 -18.90 24.42
N THR A 323 -3.42 -20.04 24.71
CA THR A 323 -4.05 -21.36 24.57
C THR A 323 -4.34 -22.01 25.92
N GLN A 324 -5.47 -22.71 26.01
CA GLN A 324 -5.71 -23.64 27.12
C GLN A 324 -5.46 -25.09 26.70
N ALA A 325 -5.87 -25.46 25.48
CA ALA A 325 -5.78 -26.84 25.00
C ALA A 325 -4.34 -27.32 24.81
N HIS A 326 -3.41 -26.40 24.50
CA HIS A 326 -2.01 -26.70 24.18
C HIS A 326 -1.03 -26.10 25.19
N TYR A 327 -1.49 -25.66 26.36
CA TYR A 327 -0.65 -24.99 27.37
C TYR A 327 0.59 -25.81 27.77
N LEU A 328 0.43 -27.12 28.03
CA LEU A 328 1.55 -27.98 28.43
C LEU A 328 2.59 -28.16 27.33
N GLU A 329 2.16 -28.23 26.06
CA GLU A 329 3.08 -28.29 24.93
C GLU A 329 3.83 -26.97 24.74
N GLY A 330 3.13 -25.84 24.89
CA GLY A 330 3.75 -24.52 24.89
C GLY A 330 4.82 -24.38 25.98
N GLN A 331 4.52 -24.80 27.22
CA GLN A 331 5.52 -24.82 28.31
C GLN A 331 6.71 -25.74 28.01
N ARG A 332 6.47 -26.94 27.45
CA ARG A 332 7.54 -27.84 27.01
C ARG A 332 8.49 -27.16 26.03
N LEU A 333 7.96 -26.44 25.05
CA LEU A 333 8.77 -25.71 24.06
C LEU A 333 9.50 -24.51 24.67
N VAL A 334 8.87 -23.78 25.60
CA VAL A 334 9.52 -22.71 26.36
C VAL A 334 10.72 -23.26 27.15
N ASP A 335 10.53 -24.35 27.90
CA ASP A 335 11.60 -25.01 28.66
C ASP A 335 12.71 -25.54 27.74
N LEU A 336 12.35 -26.05 26.57
CA LEU A 336 13.31 -26.50 25.56
C LEU A 336 14.23 -25.33 25.12
N THR A 337 13.70 -24.13 24.92
CA THR A 337 14.54 -22.96 24.57
C THR A 337 15.56 -22.60 25.65
N GLU A 338 15.30 -22.92 26.91
CA GLU A 338 16.19 -22.62 28.04
C GLU A 338 17.26 -23.69 28.27
N THR A 339 17.01 -24.90 27.76
CA THR A 339 17.87 -26.07 27.96
C THR A 339 18.78 -26.38 26.76
N ILE A 340 18.52 -25.79 25.59
CA ILE A 340 19.41 -25.92 24.42
C ILE A 340 20.80 -25.37 24.74
N ASP A 341 21.82 -26.21 24.58
CA ASP A 341 23.22 -25.82 24.72
C ASP A 341 23.67 -24.97 23.52
N VAL A 342 23.92 -23.69 23.79
CA VAL A 342 24.38 -22.70 22.79
C VAL A 342 25.82 -22.95 22.31
N HIS A 343 26.60 -23.77 23.00
CA HIS A 343 27.96 -24.14 22.57
C HIS A 343 27.98 -25.44 21.75
N SER A 344 26.86 -26.14 21.64
CA SER A 344 26.78 -27.40 20.92
C SER A 344 27.13 -27.22 19.43
N PRO A 345 27.93 -28.12 18.83
CA PRO A 345 28.13 -28.15 17.38
C PRO A 345 26.82 -28.50 16.64
N GLU A 346 25.90 -29.21 17.29
CA GLU A 346 24.58 -29.56 16.75
C GLU A 346 23.52 -28.47 16.99
N PHE A 347 23.93 -27.28 17.44
CA PHE A 347 23.01 -26.20 17.77
C PHE A 347 22.08 -25.86 16.60
N MET A 348 22.61 -25.68 15.38
CA MET A 348 21.80 -25.29 14.23
C MET A 348 20.75 -26.35 13.86
N ASN A 349 21.11 -27.64 13.95
CA ASN A 349 20.17 -28.75 13.72
C ASN A 349 19.10 -28.83 14.82
N THR A 350 19.46 -28.48 16.05
CA THR A 350 18.53 -28.45 17.19
C THR A 350 17.60 -27.23 17.12
N PHE A 351 18.14 -26.08 16.73
CA PHE A 351 17.37 -24.86 16.51
C PHE A 351 16.39 -25.01 15.35
N ALA A 352 16.79 -25.62 14.23
CA ALA A 352 15.87 -25.92 13.12
C ALA A 352 14.72 -26.84 13.54
N ARG A 353 14.98 -27.88 14.34
CA ARG A 353 13.93 -28.75 14.90
C ARG A 353 13.01 -28.01 15.87
N LEU A 354 13.55 -27.13 16.71
CA LEU A 354 12.75 -26.27 17.58
C LEU A 354 11.80 -25.40 16.75
N LEU A 355 12.28 -24.82 15.63
CA LEU A 355 11.43 -24.03 14.73
C LEU A 355 10.31 -24.86 14.11
N ASP A 356 10.57 -26.11 13.70
CA ASP A 356 9.55 -27.03 13.17
C ASP A 356 8.45 -27.31 14.20
N ASP A 357 8.84 -27.68 15.43
CA ASP A 357 7.91 -27.93 16.53
C ASP A 357 7.12 -26.66 16.89
N THR A 358 7.80 -25.51 16.90
CA THR A 358 7.19 -24.20 17.18
C THR A 358 6.19 -23.80 16.10
N ALA A 359 6.49 -24.06 14.82
CA ALA A 359 5.59 -23.76 13.71
C ALA A 359 4.27 -24.52 13.83
N LEU A 360 4.35 -25.81 14.20
CA LEU A 360 3.16 -26.64 14.46
C LEU A 360 2.37 -26.10 15.64
N PHE A 361 3.03 -25.78 16.75
CA PHE A 361 2.39 -25.22 17.94
C PHE A 361 1.69 -23.90 17.62
N PHE A 362 2.35 -22.95 16.96
CA PHE A 362 1.73 -21.67 16.59
C PHE A 362 0.54 -21.83 15.66
N LYS A 363 0.57 -22.79 14.74
CA LYS A 363 -0.58 -23.10 13.90
C LYS A 363 -1.78 -23.58 14.74
N LEU A 364 -1.55 -24.48 15.70
CA LEU A 364 -2.61 -24.97 16.60
C LEU A 364 -3.18 -23.83 17.45
N VAL A 365 -2.32 -22.97 18.00
CA VAL A 365 -2.77 -21.79 18.77
C VAL A 365 -3.54 -20.83 17.88
N ALA A 366 -3.09 -20.56 16.65
CA ALA A 366 -3.77 -19.68 15.71
C ALA A 366 -5.17 -20.22 15.34
N GLU A 367 -5.32 -21.53 15.17
CA GLU A 367 -6.62 -22.19 14.95
C GLU A 367 -7.54 -22.08 16.17
N GLU A 368 -7.03 -22.31 17.38
CA GLU A 368 -7.79 -22.15 18.65
C GLU A 368 -8.25 -20.71 18.85
N GLN A 369 -7.36 -19.74 18.59
CA GLN A 369 -7.64 -18.31 18.69
C GLN A 369 -8.44 -17.77 17.49
N LYS A 370 -8.67 -18.57 16.46
CA LYS A 370 -9.35 -18.17 15.21
C LYS A 370 -8.71 -16.93 14.57
N LEU A 371 -7.38 -16.87 14.58
CA LEU A 371 -6.63 -15.81 13.91
C LEU A 371 -6.95 -15.83 12.41
N LYS A 372 -6.88 -14.66 11.75
CA LYS A 372 -7.26 -14.46 10.34
C LYS A 372 -6.10 -13.87 9.52
N GLY A 373 -6.21 -13.91 8.19
CA GLY A 373 -5.30 -13.19 7.28
C GLY A 373 -4.00 -13.92 6.94
N GLN A 374 -3.78 -15.13 7.48
CA GLN A 374 -2.56 -15.91 7.25
C GLN A 374 -2.41 -16.33 5.79
N GLU A 375 -3.51 -16.49 5.05
CA GLU A 375 -3.50 -16.85 3.63
C GLU A 375 -3.00 -15.72 2.72
N LYS A 376 -3.06 -14.46 3.20
CA LYS A 376 -2.56 -13.27 2.50
C LYS A 376 -1.24 -12.76 3.09
N GLY A 377 -0.88 -13.20 4.29
CA GLY A 377 0.34 -12.83 4.98
C GLY A 377 1.58 -13.23 4.18
N SER A 378 2.51 -12.29 4.00
CA SER A 378 3.82 -12.58 3.43
C SER A 378 4.86 -12.62 4.53
N VAL A 379 5.63 -13.70 4.56
CA VAL A 379 6.81 -13.81 5.41
C VAL A 379 7.84 -12.77 4.96
N PRO A 380 8.47 -12.02 5.90
CA PRO A 380 9.52 -11.09 5.54
C PRO A 380 10.64 -11.74 4.74
N ARG A 381 11.18 -11.02 3.77
CA ARG A 381 12.31 -11.47 2.93
C ARG A 381 13.65 -11.12 3.57
N ILE A 382 14.73 -11.78 3.17
CA ILE A 382 16.08 -11.59 3.76
C ILE A 382 16.57 -10.13 3.78
N TYR A 383 16.05 -9.27 2.91
CA TYR A 383 16.40 -7.85 2.82
C TYR A 383 15.43 -6.90 3.56
N GLU A 384 14.48 -7.44 4.30
CA GLU A 384 13.51 -6.68 5.09
C GLU A 384 13.91 -6.69 6.56
N SER A 385 13.69 -5.57 7.26
CA SER A 385 14.10 -5.41 8.66
C SER A 385 13.34 -6.30 9.64
N GLY A 386 12.17 -6.82 9.22
CA GLY A 386 11.37 -7.75 10.01
C GLY A 386 11.77 -9.22 9.83
N TRP A 387 12.78 -9.53 8.99
CA TRP A 387 13.24 -10.89 8.81
C TRP A 387 13.95 -11.43 10.06
N ALA A 388 13.83 -12.73 10.25
CA ALA A 388 14.41 -13.46 11.35
C ALA A 388 14.91 -14.84 10.88
N PRO A 389 16.00 -15.38 11.45
CA PRO A 389 16.43 -16.75 11.20
C PRO A 389 15.28 -17.76 11.35
N GLY A 390 15.07 -18.56 10.29
CA GLY A 390 14.03 -19.58 10.22
C GLY A 390 12.71 -19.15 9.57
N TYR A 391 12.50 -17.87 9.29
CA TYR A 391 11.28 -17.42 8.62
C TYR A 391 11.09 -18.08 7.24
N GLY A 392 9.98 -18.81 7.10
CA GLY A 392 9.64 -19.58 5.90
C GLY A 392 10.24 -20.99 5.86
N TYR A 393 11.15 -21.34 6.78
CA TYR A 393 11.64 -22.72 6.92
C TYR A 393 10.49 -23.60 7.43
N HIS A 394 10.08 -24.58 6.62
CA HIS A 394 8.91 -25.45 6.88
C HIS A 394 7.65 -24.71 7.34
N SER A 395 7.39 -23.53 6.78
CA SER A 395 6.25 -22.66 7.13
C SER A 395 6.33 -22.01 8.52
N TYR A 396 7.48 -22.02 9.18
CA TYR A 396 7.68 -21.27 10.42
C TYR A 396 7.50 -19.77 10.19
N VAL A 397 6.64 -19.18 11.01
CA VAL A 397 6.40 -17.74 11.16
C VAL A 397 6.11 -17.48 12.64
N SER A 398 6.49 -16.31 13.16
CA SER A 398 6.24 -15.98 14.56
C SER A 398 4.75 -15.81 14.87
N PHE A 399 4.34 -16.11 16.09
CA PHE A 399 3.00 -15.84 16.58
C PHE A 399 2.69 -14.34 16.57
N THR A 400 3.67 -13.50 16.89
CA THR A 400 3.56 -12.03 16.76
C THR A 400 3.21 -11.60 15.34
N LEU A 401 3.85 -12.19 14.32
CA LEU A 401 3.56 -11.88 12.93
C LEU A 401 2.17 -12.38 12.51
N MET A 402 1.77 -13.57 12.98
CA MET A 402 0.40 -14.07 12.76
C MET A 402 -0.65 -13.14 13.38
N ASN A 403 -0.41 -12.58 14.56
CA ASN A 403 -1.30 -11.58 15.16
C ASN A 403 -1.31 -10.28 14.38
N THR A 404 -0.17 -9.85 13.83
CA THR A 404 -0.15 -8.66 12.95
C THR A 404 -1.04 -8.88 11.73
N TRP A 405 -0.97 -10.05 11.10
CA TRP A 405 -1.88 -10.38 9.98
C TRP A 405 -3.34 -10.50 10.41
N HIS A 406 -3.59 -11.00 11.62
CA HIS A 406 -4.93 -11.01 12.20
C HIS A 406 -5.45 -9.61 12.43
N ASP A 407 -4.66 -8.72 13.03
CA ASP A 407 -5.01 -7.34 13.27
C ASP A 407 -5.22 -6.59 11.96
N ASP A 408 -4.38 -6.83 10.94
CA ASP A 408 -4.56 -6.28 9.60
C ASP A 408 -5.85 -6.79 8.95
N ALA A 409 -6.18 -8.07 9.14
CA ALA A 409 -7.41 -8.67 8.60
C ALA A 409 -8.65 -8.18 9.36
N ILE A 410 -8.59 -8.09 10.69
CA ILE A 410 -9.64 -7.53 11.53
C ILE A 410 -9.77 -6.04 11.24
N GLN A 411 -8.69 -5.30 11.03
CA GLN A 411 -8.74 -3.91 10.62
C GLN A 411 -9.32 -3.79 9.22
N ALA A 412 -9.00 -4.67 8.27
CA ALA A 412 -9.65 -4.69 6.97
C ALA A 412 -11.14 -5.05 7.06
N GLU A 413 -11.55 -5.88 8.03
CA GLU A 413 -12.95 -6.23 8.30
C GLU A 413 -13.70 -5.14 9.13
N SER A 414 -13.00 -4.45 10.03
CA SER A 414 -13.51 -3.41 10.95
C SER A 414 -13.27 -1.99 10.43
N SER A 415 -12.60 -1.85 9.28
CA SER A 415 -12.67 -0.68 8.41
C SER A 415 -14.09 -0.40 7.95
N SER A 416 -15.03 -1.30 8.28
CA SER A 416 -16.44 -1.00 8.56
C SER A 416 -16.63 0.03 9.68
N SER A 417 -16.14 1.25 9.46
CA SER A 417 -16.80 2.41 10.02
C SER A 417 -18.22 2.41 9.49
N SER A 418 -19.19 2.12 10.35
CA SER A 418 -20.62 2.20 10.01
C SER A 418 -20.86 3.51 9.27
N VAL A 419 -21.15 3.42 7.98
CA VAL A 419 -21.40 4.59 7.15
C VAL A 419 -22.65 5.28 7.72
N ASP A 420 -22.50 6.52 8.19
CA ASP A 420 -23.62 7.34 8.64
C ASP A 420 -24.26 7.98 7.40
N SER A 421 -25.48 7.55 7.08
CA SER A 421 -26.31 8.12 6.01
C SER A 421 -27.40 9.07 6.54
N SER A 422 -27.43 9.34 7.85
CA SER A 422 -28.49 10.14 8.47
C SER A 422 -28.21 11.64 8.42
N TYR A 423 -29.27 12.45 8.34
CA TYR A 423 -29.24 13.90 8.46
C TYR A 423 -30.18 14.36 9.58
N SER A 424 -29.80 15.38 10.34
CA SER A 424 -30.60 15.84 11.49
C SER A 424 -31.74 16.79 11.11
N SER A 425 -31.69 17.37 9.90
CA SER A 425 -32.64 18.36 9.39
C SER A 425 -33.90 17.76 8.73
N GLY A 426 -33.95 16.43 8.57
CA GLY A 426 -34.93 15.76 7.71
C GLY A 426 -34.56 15.77 6.22
N PHE A 427 -33.33 16.16 5.88
CA PHE A 427 -32.76 16.03 4.54
C PHE A 427 -32.60 14.53 4.17
N SER A 428 -32.97 14.18 2.94
CA SER A 428 -32.97 12.81 2.42
C SER A 428 -31.89 12.68 1.34
N GLY A 429 -30.65 12.99 1.67
CA GLY A 429 -29.52 12.88 0.75
C GLY A 429 -29.04 11.44 0.60
N GLY A 430 -28.75 11.01 -0.63
CA GLY A 430 -28.08 9.74 -0.89
C GLY A 430 -26.58 9.80 -0.57
N GLY A 431 -25.98 8.62 -0.34
CA GLY A 431 -24.61 8.46 0.12
C GLY A 431 -24.47 8.42 1.66
N GLY A 432 -23.32 8.88 2.18
CA GLY A 432 -23.01 8.87 3.61
C GLY A 432 -21.56 9.21 3.96
N SER A 433 -21.25 9.22 5.25
CA SER A 433 -19.92 9.57 5.76
C SER A 433 -19.37 8.59 6.79
N SER A 434 -18.06 8.67 7.03
CA SER A 434 -17.36 7.86 8.01
C SER A 434 -16.18 8.59 8.65
N SER A 435 -15.56 7.99 9.65
CA SER A 435 -14.29 8.46 10.23
C SER A 435 -13.08 7.89 9.48
N TRP A 436 -11.96 8.62 9.49
CA TRP A 436 -10.69 8.16 8.92
C TRP A 436 -9.47 8.44 9.80
#